data_AF-A0A9D1RSK4-F1
#
_entry.id   AF-A0A9D1RSK4-F1
#
_cell.length_a   1.000
_cell.length_b   1.000
_cell.length_c   1.000
_cell.angle_alpha   90.00
_cell.angle_beta   90.00
_cell.angle_gamma   90.00
#
_symmetry.space_group_name_H-M   'P 1'
#
loop_
_entity.id
_entity.type
_entity.pdbx_description
1 polymer ?
#
loop_
_entity_poly.entity_id
_entity_poly.type
_entity_poly.pdbx_seq_one_letter_code
_entity_poly.pdbx_strand_id
1 'polypeptide(L)' 'MLTAIAIVVGVLILLVLMFIGLPLVALVCGVLPTILTVVGVCFLIGALMRRPFTLENFLPAAAALGAAFLLNLM' A
#
# COMPACT_ATOMS: atom_id res chain seq x y z
N MET A 1 -5.97 0.17 42.90
CA MET A 1 -5.06 1.24 42.44
C MET A 1 -4.10 0.74 41.35
N LEU A 2 -3.37 -0.35 41.56
CA LEU A 2 -2.43 -0.92 40.58
C LEU A 2 -3.09 -1.30 39.23
N THR A 3 -4.29 -1.85 39.25
CA THR A 3 -5.07 -2.23 38.06
C THR A 3 -5.46 -1.04 37.19
N ALA A 4 -5.90 0.06 37.81
CA ALA A 4 -6.23 1.29 37.09
C ALA A 4 -4.99 1.91 36.43
N ILE A 5 -3.83 1.88 37.12
CA ILE A 5 -2.56 2.37 36.59
C ILE A 5 -2.11 1.52 35.40
N ALA A 6 -2.23 0.19 35.49
CA ALA A 6 -1.88 -0.71 34.39
C ALA A 6 -2.74 -0.48 33.14
N ILE A 7 -4.04 -0.22 33.32
CA ILE A 7 -4.95 0.11 32.21
C ILE A 7 -4.55 1.43 31.56
N VAL A 8 -4.28 2.47 32.35
CA VAL A 8 -3.87 3.79 31.85
C VAL A 8 -2.56 3.68 31.07
N VAL A 9 -1.57 2.95 31.59
CA VAL A 9 -0.29 2.74 30.92
C VAL A 9 -0.47 1.93 29.63
N GLY A 10 -1.30 0.89 29.64
CA GLY A 10 -1.60 0.09 28.45
C GLY A 10 -2.26 0.92 27.33
N VAL A 11 -3.24 1.77 27.69
CA VAL A 11 -3.88 2.70 26.75
C VAL A 11 -2.87 3.71 26.20
N LEU A 12 -1.99 4.25 27.05
CA LEU A 12 -0.97 5.21 26.63
C LEU A 12 0.04 4.58 25.64
N ILE A 13 0.49 3.35 25.89
CA ILE A 13 1.39 2.62 24.99
C ILE A 13 0.72 2.36 23.65
N LEU A 14 -0.54 1.92 23.67
CA LEU A 14 -1.31 1.64 22.46
C LEU A 14 -1.50 2.93 21.64
N LEU A 15 -1.79 4.04 22.30
CA LEU A 15 -1.92 5.35 21.67
C LEU A 15 -0.59 5.81 21.05
N VAL A 16 0.53 5.67 21.77
CA VAL A 16 1.87 6.02 21.25
C VAL A 16 2.24 5.13 20.06
N LEU A 17 2.00 3.82 20.13
CA LEU A 17 2.20 2.92 18.99
C LEU A 17 1.32 3.30 17.80
N MET A 18 0.08 3.69 18.04
CA MET A 18 -0.83 4.13 16.98
C MET A 18 -0.29 5.41 16.33
N PHE A 19 0.12 6.41 17.09
CA PHE A 19 0.68 7.66 16.56
C PHE A 19 2.01 7.50 15.81
N ILE A 20 2.79 6.46 16.10
CA ILE A 20 4.05 6.16 15.39
C ILE A 20 3.82 5.21 14.20
N GLY A 21 2.88 4.27 14.32
CA GLY A 21 2.52 3.33 13.27
C GLY A 21 1.69 3.97 12.15
N LEU A 22 0.75 4.86 12.48
CA LEU A 22 -0.07 5.59 11.49
C LEU A 22 0.75 6.38 10.47
N PRO A 23 1.75 7.20 10.85
CA PRO A 23 2.51 7.96 9.87
C PRO A 23 3.35 7.06 8.98
N LEU A 24 3.82 5.91 9.48
CA LEU A 24 4.55 4.93 8.68
C LEU A 24 3.61 4.24 7.67
N VAL A 25 2.42 3.83 8.12
CA VAL A 25 1.38 3.25 7.27
C VAL A 25 0.88 4.27 6.24
N ALA A 26 0.71 5.54 6.61
CA ALA A 26 0.33 6.60 5.69
C ALA A 26 1.43 6.89 4.66
N LEU A 27 2.71 6.82 5.04
CA LEU A 27 3.82 6.95 4.10
C LEU A 27 3.85 5.77 3.12
N VAL A 28 3.63 4.54 3.60
CA VAL A 28 3.57 3.35 2.76
C VAL A 28 2.33 3.39 1.87
N CYS A 29 1.13 3.64 2.38
CA CYS A 29 -0.08 3.80 1.57
C CYS A 29 -0.06 5.02 0.65
N GLY A 30 0.79 6.02 0.88
CA GLY A 30 0.96 7.14 -0.05
C GLY A 30 1.98 6.84 -1.16
N VAL A 31 3.14 6.30 -0.80
CA VAL A 31 4.27 6.10 -1.73
C VAL A 31 4.14 4.79 -2.51
N LEU A 32 3.68 3.71 -1.87
CA LEU A 32 3.52 2.40 -2.48
C LEU A 32 2.56 2.39 -3.68
N PRO A 33 1.35 2.99 -3.64
CA PRO A 33 0.49 3.02 -4.81
C PRO A 33 1.10 3.84 -5.95
N THR A 34 1.82 4.94 -5.66
CA THR A 34 2.52 5.71 -6.70
C THR A 34 3.56 4.85 -7.42
N ILE A 35 4.36 4.06 -6.66
CA ILE A 35 5.34 3.14 -7.24
C ILE A 35 4.65 2.05 -8.06
N LEU A 36 3.57 1.45 -7.55
CA LEU A 36 2.83 0.43 -8.29
C LEU A 36 2.19 0.99 -9.57
N THR A 37 1.70 2.23 -9.58
CA THR A 37 1.19 2.88 -10.80
C THR A 37 2.31 3.04 -11.82
N VAL A 38 3.49 3.52 -11.42
CA VAL A 38 4.64 3.65 -12.33
C VAL A 38 5.08 2.30 -12.89
N VAL A 39 5.17 1.28 -12.03
CA VAL A 39 5.51 -0.10 -12.46
C VAL A 39 4.44 -0.66 -13.41
N GLY A 40 3.16 -0.46 -13.10
CA GLY A 40 2.04 -0.88 -13.94
C GLY A 40 2.06 -0.23 -15.32
N VAL A 41 2.35 1.09 -15.39
CA VAL A 41 2.50 1.83 -16.65
C VAL A 41 3.73 1.34 -17.43
N CYS A 42 4.88 1.15 -16.78
CA CYS A 42 6.07 0.60 -17.43
C CYS A 42 5.82 -0.81 -17.99
N PHE A 43 5.10 -1.67 -17.25
CA PHE A 43 4.72 -2.99 -17.72
C PHE A 43 3.74 -2.92 -18.89
N LEU A 44 2.80 -1.97 -18.86
CA LEU A 44 1.85 -1.74 -19.94
C LEU A 44 2.58 -1.31 -21.24
N ILE A 45 3.50 -0.35 -21.14
CA ILE A 45 4.34 0.09 -22.25
C ILE A 45 5.21 -1.07 -22.76
N GLY A 46 5.82 -1.84 -21.86
CA GLY A 46 6.61 -3.03 -22.22
C GLY A 46 5.79 -4.13 -22.89
N ALA A 47 4.53 -4.31 -22.49
CA ALA A 47 3.60 -5.24 -23.11
C ALA A 47 3.24 -4.83 -24.55
N LEU A 48 2.93 -3.55 -24.74
CA LEU A 48 2.69 -2.96 -26.06
C LEU A 48 3.90 -3.10 -26.99
N MET A 49 5.13 -2.90 -26.48
CA MET A 49 6.35 -3.02 -27.30
C MET A 49 6.70 -4.47 -27.70
N ARG A 50 6.41 -5.47 -26.85
CA ARG A 50 6.74 -6.87 -27.18
C ARG A 50 5.69 -7.54 -28.05
N ARG A 51 4.44 -7.59 -27.58
CA ARG A 51 3.33 -8.29 -28.26
C ARG A 51 2.01 -7.61 -27.87
N PRO A 52 1.52 -6.65 -28.66
CA PRO A 52 0.38 -5.82 -28.28
C PRO A 52 -0.96 -6.58 -28.14
N PHE A 53 -1.04 -7.81 -28.66
CA PHE A 53 -2.29 -8.61 -28.66
C PHE A 53 -2.29 -9.82 -27.70
N THR A 54 -1.20 -10.04 -26.93
CA THR A 54 -1.14 -11.15 -25.97
C THR A 54 -1.58 -10.67 -24.59
N LEU A 55 -2.82 -11.00 -24.21
CA LEU A 55 -3.43 -10.65 -22.92
C LEU A 55 -2.60 -11.07 -21.70
N GLU A 56 -1.83 -12.17 -21.80
CA GLU A 56 -0.95 -12.63 -20.72
C GLU A 56 0.12 -11.59 -20.34
N ASN A 57 0.55 -10.76 -21.30
CA ASN A 57 1.56 -9.74 -21.06
C ASN A 57 0.99 -8.48 -20.38
N PHE A 58 -0.34 -8.33 -20.36
CA PHE A 58 -1.06 -7.26 -19.66
C PHE A 58 -1.48 -7.65 -18.23
N LEU A 59 -1.48 -8.95 -17.91
CA LEU A 59 -1.81 -9.47 -16.59
C LEU A 59 -1.00 -8.83 -15.44
N PRO A 60 0.34 -8.73 -15.52
CA PRO A 60 1.13 -8.05 -14.48
C PRO A 60 0.88 -6.54 -14.42
N ALA A 61 0.60 -5.87 -15.55
CA ALA A 61 0.25 -4.45 -15.57
C ALA A 61 -1.10 -4.21 -14.88
N ALA A 62 -2.10 -5.03 -15.20
CA ALA A 62 -3.44 -4.96 -14.61
C ALA A 62 -3.42 -5.31 -13.12
N ALA A 63 -2.61 -6.28 -12.69
CA ALA A 63 -2.43 -6.62 -11.29
C ALA A 63 -1.78 -5.47 -10.50
N ALA A 64 -0.72 -4.86 -11.03
CA ALA A 64 -0.05 -3.73 -10.39
C ALA A 64 -0.95 -2.49 -10.30
N LEU A 65 -1.69 -2.16 -11.37
CA LEU A 65 -2.67 -1.06 -11.37
C LEU A 65 -3.86 -1.34 -10.44
N GLY A 66 -4.38 -2.58 -10.43
CA GLY A 66 -5.46 -2.99 -9.55
C GLY A 66 -5.06 -2.94 -8.07
N ALA A 67 -3.84 -3.37 -7.74
CA ALA A 67 -3.31 -3.29 -6.39
C ALA A 67 -3.03 -1.84 -5.96
N ALA A 68 -2.53 -0.98 -6.86
CA ALA A 68 -2.39 0.45 -6.59
C ALA A 68 -3.75 1.11 -6.31
N PHE A 69 -4.78 0.76 -7.10
CA PHE A 69 -6.13 1.29 -6.94
C PHE A 69 -6.76 0.85 -5.61
N LEU A 70 -6.65 -0.44 -5.26
CA LEU A 70 -7.13 -0.97 -3.97
C LEU A 70 -6.44 -0.29 -2.78
N LEU A 71 -5.12 -0.08 -2.87
CA LEU A 71 -4.37 0.63 -1.84
C LEU A 71 -4.72 2.12 -1.73
N ASN A 72 -5.17 2.75 -2.82
CA ASN A 72 -5.64 4.13 -2.81
C ASN A 72 -7.08 4.27 -2.30
N LEU A 73 -7.87 3.20 -2.39
CA LEU A 73 -9.27 3.16 -1.95
C LEU A 73 -9.40 2.92 -0.43
N MET A 74 -8.41 2.26 0.18
CA MET A 74 -8.35 1.97 1.63
C MET A 74 -7.86 3.16 2.44
#